data_AF-A0AAV9PAU4-F1
#
_entry.id   AF-A0AAV9PAU4-F1
#
_cell.length_a   1.000
_cell.length_b   1.000
_cell.length_c   1.000
_cell.angle_alpha   90.00
_cell.angle_beta   90.00
_cell.angle_gamma   90.00
#
_symmetry.space_group_name_H-M   'P 1'
#
loop_
_entity.id
_entity.type
_entity.pdbx_description
1 polymer ?
#
loop_
_entity_poly.entity_id
_entity_poly.type
_entity_poly.pdbx_seq_one_letter_code
_entity_poly.pdbx_strand_id
1 'polypeptide(L)'
;MRAEDPALDDTAALGSLISPVAGGRVEKLVTDAISKGANIRAGTASFNGAIAQPVVLEGVREDMDLYYQESFGPVVAIFEFATNEEAIRLANDTEYGLVCSVFSKDVAEALAVGRKIRSGSCHINGATVYDEPHLPLGGQKASGFGRFGGMACVNEFTEDRVVTIKAPGQHYPI
;
A
#
# COMPACT_ATOMS: atom_id res chain seq x y z
N MET A 1 -1.96 2.13 22.03
CA MET A 1 -0.81 1.32 21.55
C MET A 1 0.45 2.14 21.74
N ARG A 2 1.58 1.52 22.08
CA ARG A 2 2.89 2.18 22.14
C ARG A 2 3.91 1.37 21.34
N ALA A 3 4.97 2.05 20.89
CA ALA A 3 6.17 1.42 20.38
C ALA A 3 7.24 1.32 21.47
N GLU A 4 7.97 0.21 21.52
CA GLU A 4 9.13 0.02 22.40
C GLU A 4 10.15 -0.92 21.75
N ASP A 5 11.37 -0.98 22.28
CA ASP A 5 12.31 -2.05 21.91
C ASP A 5 11.77 -3.41 22.40
N PRO A 6 11.46 -4.36 21.50
CA PRO A 6 10.93 -5.67 21.90
C PRO A 6 11.94 -6.51 22.70
N ALA A 7 13.23 -6.18 22.67
CA ALA A 7 14.22 -6.81 23.54
C ALA A 7 14.15 -6.31 24.99
N LEU A 8 13.59 -5.12 25.23
CA LEU A 8 13.39 -4.54 26.56
C LEU A 8 11.98 -4.78 27.09
N ASP A 9 10.98 -4.82 26.20
CA ASP A 9 9.58 -4.96 26.55
C ASP A 9 8.77 -5.64 25.43
N ASP A 10 8.40 -6.89 25.66
CA ASP A 10 7.63 -7.71 24.71
C ASP A 10 6.10 -7.48 24.81
N THR A 11 5.64 -6.65 25.74
CA THR A 11 4.22 -6.32 25.92
C THR A 11 3.78 -5.14 25.05
N ALA A 12 4.72 -4.38 24.51
CA ALA A 12 4.43 -3.29 23.59
C ALA A 12 3.81 -3.84 22.29
N ALA A 13 2.72 -3.22 21.85
CA ALA A 13 2.01 -3.65 20.63
C ALA A 13 2.82 -3.39 19.34
N LEU A 14 3.81 -2.49 19.39
CA LEU A 14 4.68 -2.13 18.27
C LEU A 14 6.14 -2.21 18.72
N GLY A 15 7.01 -2.68 17.83
CA GLY A 15 8.46 -2.71 18.01
C GLY A 15 9.16 -1.45 17.50
N SER A 16 10.47 -1.55 17.33
CA SER A 16 11.28 -0.53 16.68
C SER A 16 11.17 -0.57 15.14
N LEU A 17 11.43 0.57 14.51
CA LEU A 17 11.73 0.62 13.08
C LEU A 17 13.08 -0.05 12.81
N ILE A 18 13.35 -0.39 11.54
CA ILE A 18 14.58 -1.10 11.16
C ILE A 18 15.87 -0.32 11.48
N SER A 19 15.81 1.01 11.52
CA SER A 19 16.98 1.84 11.82
C SER A 19 16.60 3.25 12.31
N PRO A 20 17.54 3.97 12.96
CA PRO A 20 17.37 5.39 13.26
C PRO A 20 17.16 6.28 12.03
N VAL A 21 17.72 5.89 10.87
CA VAL A 21 17.50 6.61 9.61
C VAL A 21 16.03 6.53 9.18
N ALA A 22 15.40 5.37 9.36
CA ALA A 22 13.97 5.21 9.12
C ALA A 22 13.14 6.08 10.09
N GLY A 23 13.49 6.09 11.37
CA GLY A 23 12.85 6.97 12.36
C GLY A 23 12.94 8.46 11.99
N GLY A 24 14.12 8.93 11.57
CA GLY A 24 14.31 10.31 11.12
C GLY A 24 13.53 10.65 9.84
N ARG A 25 13.29 9.69 8.93
CA ARG A 25 12.42 9.91 7.76
C ARG A 25 10.96 10.11 8.19
N VAL A 26 10.47 9.25 9.09
CA VAL A 26 9.10 9.34 9.61
C VAL A 26 8.90 10.65 10.37
N GLU A 27 9.85 11.02 11.23
CA GLU A 27 9.86 12.29 11.97
C GLU A 27 9.74 13.50 11.05
N LYS A 28 10.51 13.52 9.94
CA LYS A 28 10.45 14.60 8.95
C LYS A 28 9.07 14.73 8.31
N LEU A 29 8.47 13.62 7.88
CA LEU A 29 7.15 13.62 7.25
C LEU A 29 6.05 14.11 8.20
N VAL A 30 6.08 13.65 9.45
CA VAL A 30 5.11 14.05 10.48
C VAL A 30 5.29 15.52 10.86
N THR A 31 6.54 15.96 11.04
CA THR A 31 6.84 17.35 11.38
C THR A 31 6.48 18.30 10.25
N ASP A 32 6.75 17.93 8.99
CA ASP A 32 6.33 18.70 7.82
C ASP A 32 4.81 18.90 7.81
N ALA A 33 4.05 17.81 7.92
CA ALA A 33 2.59 17.86 7.94
C ALA A 33 2.05 18.74 9.08
N ILE A 34 2.54 18.56 10.31
CA ILE A 34 2.13 19.37 11.47
C ILE A 34 2.48 20.85 11.26
N SER A 35 3.68 21.15 10.76
CA SER A 35 4.12 22.53 10.51
C SER A 35 3.26 23.25 9.46
N LYS A 36 2.63 22.50 8.56
CA LYS A 36 1.69 22.98 7.53
C LYS A 36 0.22 22.90 7.94
N GLY A 37 -0.06 22.56 9.19
CA GLY A 37 -1.40 22.62 9.79
C GLY A 37 -2.16 21.30 9.88
N ALA A 38 -1.53 20.14 9.67
CA ALA A 38 -2.13 18.86 10.03
C ALA A 38 -2.21 18.73 11.57
N ASN A 39 -3.24 18.05 12.06
CA ASN A 39 -3.49 17.86 13.48
C ASN A 39 -3.29 16.40 13.89
N ILE A 40 -2.76 16.18 15.09
CA ILE A 40 -2.71 14.85 15.69
C ILE A 40 -4.10 14.49 16.20
N ARG A 41 -4.74 13.51 15.56
CA ARG A 41 -6.05 12.99 15.97
C ARG A 41 -5.95 11.94 17.07
N ALA A 42 -4.89 11.12 17.03
CA ALA A 42 -4.61 10.11 18.04
C ALA A 42 -3.12 9.76 18.07
N GLY A 43 -2.64 9.27 19.22
CA GLY A 43 -1.25 8.91 19.42
C GLY A 43 -0.37 10.10 19.77
N THR A 44 0.93 10.01 19.49
CA THR A 44 1.88 11.09 19.81
C THR A 44 3.01 11.16 18.79
N ALA A 45 3.39 12.36 18.40
CA ALA A 45 4.54 12.61 17.54
C ALA A 45 5.83 12.62 18.38
N SER A 46 6.29 11.43 18.77
CA SER A 46 7.51 11.22 19.55
C SER A 46 8.44 10.26 18.83
N PHE A 47 9.68 10.69 18.63
CA PHE A 47 10.70 9.96 17.88
C PHE A 47 11.99 9.91 18.69
N ASN A 48 12.57 8.72 18.81
CA ASN A 48 13.85 8.51 19.48
C ASN A 48 14.64 7.41 18.74
N GLY A 49 15.54 7.84 17.84
CA GLY A 49 16.29 6.91 16.99
C GLY A 49 15.34 6.05 16.16
N ALA A 50 15.35 4.73 16.37
CA ALA A 50 14.48 3.79 15.67
C ALA A 50 13.08 3.64 16.31
N ILE A 51 12.85 4.20 17.50
CA ILE A 51 11.55 4.13 18.17
C ILE A 51 10.70 5.32 17.72
N ALA A 52 9.64 5.05 16.97
CA ALA A 52 8.63 6.03 16.56
C ALA A 52 7.28 5.65 17.18
N GLN A 53 6.68 6.55 17.95
CA GLN A 53 5.34 6.29 18.49
C GLN A 53 4.26 6.37 17.39
N PRO A 54 3.19 5.57 17.48
CA PRO A 54 2.13 5.61 16.50
C PRO A 54 1.40 6.96 16.54
N VAL A 55 1.13 7.53 15.37
CA VAL A 55 0.41 8.80 15.24
C VAL A 55 -0.58 8.76 14.08
N VAL A 56 -1.78 9.24 14.34
CA VAL A 56 -2.86 9.43 13.37
C VAL A 56 -2.99 10.92 13.10
N LEU A 57 -2.81 11.33 11.86
CA LEU A 57 -2.91 12.72 11.43
C LEU A 57 -4.21 12.96 10.67
N GLU A 58 -4.79 14.13 10.88
CA GLU A 58 -5.98 14.64 10.19
C GLU A 58 -5.62 15.98 9.52
N GLY A 59 -6.28 16.29 8.40
CA GLY A 59 -6.04 17.55 7.68
C GLY A 59 -4.76 17.56 6.87
N VAL A 60 -4.25 16.39 6.48
CA VAL A 60 -3.14 16.26 5.52
C VAL A 60 -3.61 16.71 4.14
N ARG A 61 -2.78 17.47 3.41
CA ARG A 61 -3.10 18.06 2.10
C ARG A 61 -1.95 17.87 1.11
N GLU A 62 -2.22 18.08 -0.17
CA GLU A 62 -1.28 17.90 -1.29
C GLU A 62 0.04 18.70 -1.15
N ASP A 63 0.05 19.81 -0.39
CA ASP A 63 1.25 20.60 -0.10
C ASP A 63 2.16 20.00 0.99
N MET A 64 1.76 18.89 1.60
CA MET A 64 2.49 18.19 2.67
C MET A 64 3.14 16.92 2.13
N ASP A 65 4.40 16.66 2.51
CA ASP A 65 5.17 15.53 1.99
C ASP A 65 4.50 14.18 2.29
N LEU A 66 3.85 14.07 3.47
CA LEU A 66 3.14 12.86 3.90
C LEU A 66 1.96 12.49 2.99
N TYR A 67 1.43 13.41 2.19
CA TYR A 67 0.33 13.11 1.27
C TYR A 67 0.78 12.16 0.15
N TYR A 68 1.94 12.42 -0.45
CA TYR A 68 2.44 11.65 -1.61
C TYR A 68 3.51 10.62 -1.26
N GLN A 69 4.23 10.77 -0.15
CA GLN A 69 5.36 9.90 0.18
C GLN A 69 4.97 8.74 1.09
N GLU A 70 5.47 7.54 0.77
CA GLU A 70 5.37 6.37 1.64
C GLU A 70 6.18 6.59 2.93
N SER A 71 5.54 6.47 4.10
CA SER A 71 6.18 6.71 5.39
C SER A 71 7.01 5.53 5.89
N PHE A 72 6.57 4.30 5.59
CA PHE A 72 7.16 3.04 6.07
C PHE A 72 7.35 2.99 7.59
N GLY A 73 6.45 3.65 8.33
CA GLY A 73 6.44 3.73 9.78
C GLY A 73 5.04 3.84 10.35
N PRO A 74 4.89 3.93 11.68
CA PRO A 74 3.59 3.87 12.35
C PRO A 74 2.81 5.20 12.26
N VAL A 75 2.62 5.72 11.06
CA VAL A 75 1.92 6.97 10.76
C VAL A 75 0.81 6.69 9.76
N VAL A 76 -0.39 7.17 10.05
CA VAL A 76 -1.53 7.11 9.11
C VAL A 76 -2.21 8.48 9.01
N ALA A 77 -2.59 8.86 7.81
CA ALA A 77 -3.35 10.08 7.53
C ALA A 77 -4.83 9.74 7.28
N ILE A 78 -5.72 10.56 7.83
CA ILE A 78 -7.18 10.50 7.62
C ILE A 78 -7.57 11.60 6.64
N PHE A 79 -8.32 11.20 5.62
CA PHE A 79 -8.92 12.09 4.64
C PHE A 79 -10.44 11.92 4.68
N GLU A 80 -11.15 13.03 4.75
CA GLU A 80 -12.62 13.06 4.68
C GLU A 80 -13.07 13.22 3.22
N PHE A 81 -14.23 12.68 2.89
CA PHE A 81 -14.86 12.80 1.59
C PHE A 81 -16.38 12.82 1.76
N ALA A 82 -17.09 13.48 0.83
CA ALA A 82 -18.55 13.59 0.84
C ALA A 82 -19.24 12.61 -0.11
N THR A 83 -18.54 12.14 -1.15
CA THR A 83 -19.11 11.23 -2.16
C THR A 83 -18.17 10.09 -2.51
N ASN A 84 -18.72 9.02 -3.08
CA ASN A 84 -17.92 7.91 -3.58
C ASN A 84 -16.95 8.34 -4.68
N GLU A 85 -17.38 9.25 -5.57
CA GLU A 85 -16.52 9.80 -6.63
C GLU A 85 -15.31 10.54 -6.05
N GLU A 86 -15.51 11.30 -4.97
CA GLU A 86 -14.43 11.98 -4.26
C GLU A 86 -13.49 10.97 -3.57
N ALA A 87 -14.04 9.96 -2.90
CA ALA A 87 -13.26 8.88 -2.29
C ALA A 87 -12.38 8.16 -3.32
N ILE A 88 -12.95 7.85 -4.49
CA ILE A 88 -12.23 7.22 -5.60
C ILE A 88 -11.14 8.15 -6.14
N ARG A 89 -11.41 9.46 -6.24
CA ARG A 89 -10.41 10.45 -6.66
C ARG A 89 -9.24 10.47 -5.68
N LEU A 90 -9.51 10.60 -4.38
CA LEU A 90 -8.49 10.61 -3.33
C LEU A 90 -7.68 9.31 -3.32
N ALA A 91 -8.34 8.15 -3.36
CA ALA A 91 -7.65 6.84 -3.39
C ALA A 91 -6.76 6.65 -4.63
N ASN A 92 -7.10 7.30 -5.74
CA ASN A 92 -6.35 7.23 -6.99
C ASN A 92 -5.27 8.32 -7.15
N ASP A 93 -5.32 9.35 -6.31
CA ASP A 93 -4.41 10.51 -6.30
C ASP A 93 -3.14 10.20 -5.48
N THR A 94 -2.37 9.28 -6.03
CA THR A 94 -1.09 8.83 -5.51
C THR A 94 -0.28 8.31 -6.70
N GLU A 95 1.04 8.19 -6.60
CA GLU A 95 1.83 7.49 -7.62
C GLU A 95 1.78 5.97 -7.46
N TYR A 96 1.35 5.47 -6.29
CA TYR A 96 1.35 4.06 -5.93
C TYR A 96 0.03 3.35 -6.27
N GLY A 97 0.02 2.02 -6.18
CA GLY A 97 -1.12 1.18 -6.48
C GLY A 97 -0.91 -0.28 -6.13
N LEU A 98 -0.52 -0.57 -4.89
CA LEU A 98 -0.25 -1.94 -4.41
C LEU A 98 -1.54 -2.65 -3.95
N VAL A 99 -2.02 -2.35 -2.75
CA VAL A 99 -3.27 -2.89 -2.19
C VAL A 99 -4.19 -1.73 -1.77
N CYS A 100 -5.50 -1.91 -1.95
CA CYS A 100 -6.52 -1.04 -1.37
C CYS A 100 -7.59 -1.87 -0.65
N SER A 101 -8.42 -1.19 0.12
CA SER A 101 -9.58 -1.80 0.78
C SER A 101 -10.76 -0.85 0.79
N VAL A 102 -11.98 -1.41 0.72
CA VAL A 102 -13.25 -0.66 0.82
C VAL A 102 -14.14 -1.33 1.85
N PHE A 103 -14.58 -0.57 2.84
CA PHE A 103 -15.51 -1.04 3.87
C PHE A 103 -16.90 -0.42 3.65
N SER A 104 -17.92 -1.27 3.52
CA SER A 104 -19.32 -0.85 3.52
C SER A 104 -20.23 -2.02 3.89
N LYS A 105 -21.41 -1.69 4.46
CA LYS A 105 -22.49 -2.66 4.66
C LYS A 105 -23.17 -3.03 3.34
N ASP A 106 -23.16 -2.13 2.36
CA ASP A 106 -23.59 -2.42 0.98
C ASP A 106 -22.39 -2.95 0.19
N VAL A 107 -22.34 -4.28 0.03
CA VAL A 107 -21.24 -4.96 -0.68
C VAL A 107 -21.25 -4.65 -2.17
N ALA A 108 -22.43 -4.40 -2.78
CA ALA A 108 -22.51 -4.09 -4.20
C ALA A 108 -21.93 -2.71 -4.49
N GLU A 109 -22.24 -1.73 -3.62
CA GLU A 109 -21.63 -0.40 -3.65
C GLU A 109 -20.11 -0.48 -3.41
N ALA A 110 -19.68 -1.20 -2.38
CA ALA A 110 -18.26 -1.39 -2.08
C ALA A 110 -17.48 -1.96 -3.27
N LEU A 111 -18.07 -2.97 -3.94
CA LEU A 111 -17.49 -3.59 -5.12
C LEU A 111 -17.45 -2.61 -6.31
N ALA A 112 -18.48 -1.78 -6.48
CA ALA A 112 -18.50 -0.76 -7.54
C ALA A 112 -17.43 0.31 -7.32
N VAL A 113 -17.18 0.70 -6.07
CA VAL A 113 -16.08 1.61 -5.69
C VAL A 113 -14.73 0.93 -5.88
N GLY A 114 -14.54 -0.27 -5.33
CA GLY A 114 -13.28 -1.01 -5.39
C GLY A 114 -12.78 -1.27 -6.81
N ARG A 115 -13.69 -1.56 -7.76
CA ARG A 115 -13.37 -1.70 -9.19
C ARG A 115 -12.80 -0.44 -9.85
N LYS A 116 -13.07 0.74 -9.29
CA LYS A 116 -12.60 2.04 -9.82
C LYS A 116 -11.30 2.52 -9.16
N ILE A 117 -10.87 1.89 -8.06
CA ILE A 117 -9.59 2.19 -7.41
C ILE A 117 -8.48 1.46 -8.16
N ARG A 118 -7.44 2.20 -8.55
CA ARG A 118 -6.28 1.66 -9.29
C ARG A 118 -5.25 1.10 -8.31
N SER A 119 -5.44 -0.15 -7.90
CA SER A 119 -4.46 -0.98 -7.19
C SER A 119 -4.31 -2.36 -7.82
N GLY A 120 -3.29 -3.13 -7.43
CA GLY A 120 -3.13 -4.52 -7.84
C GLY A 120 -4.09 -5.47 -7.13
N SER A 121 -4.38 -5.20 -5.85
CA SER A 121 -5.37 -5.92 -5.04
C SER A 121 -6.38 -4.95 -4.41
N CYS A 122 -7.62 -5.42 -4.26
CA CYS A 122 -8.70 -4.71 -3.57
C CYS A 122 -9.44 -5.67 -2.65
N HIS A 123 -9.53 -5.35 -1.36
CA HIS A 123 -10.24 -6.16 -0.37
C HIS A 123 -11.54 -5.47 0.05
N ILE A 124 -12.69 -6.13 -0.12
CA ILE A 124 -13.97 -5.62 0.39
C ILE A 124 -14.16 -6.13 1.81
N ASN A 125 -14.33 -5.19 2.76
CA ASN A 125 -14.49 -5.48 4.19
C ASN A 125 -13.32 -6.29 4.82
N GLY A 126 -12.11 -6.16 4.25
CA GLY A 126 -10.89 -6.78 4.76
C GLY A 126 -9.76 -5.77 4.93
N ALA A 127 -8.75 -6.06 5.74
CA ALA A 127 -7.60 -5.17 5.89
C ALA A 127 -6.79 -5.05 4.59
N THR A 128 -6.04 -3.95 4.44
CA THR A 128 -5.06 -3.81 3.35
C THR A 128 -3.86 -4.75 3.50
N VAL A 129 -3.57 -5.18 4.73
CA VAL A 129 -2.56 -6.20 5.02
C VAL A 129 -3.23 -7.57 4.98
N TYR A 130 -3.12 -8.23 3.84
CA TYR A 130 -3.58 -9.60 3.63
C TYR A 130 -2.85 -10.21 2.45
N ASP A 131 -2.37 -11.44 2.61
CA ASP A 131 -1.67 -12.19 1.57
C ASP A 131 -1.89 -13.69 1.78
N GLU A 132 -2.00 -14.44 0.68
CA GLU A 132 -2.07 -15.89 0.68
C GLU A 132 -1.22 -16.47 -0.47
N PRO A 133 -0.48 -17.58 -0.25
CA PRO A 133 0.51 -18.06 -1.23
C PRO A 133 -0.02 -18.35 -2.65
N HIS A 134 -1.31 -18.61 -2.79
CA HIS A 134 -1.94 -18.96 -4.05
C HIS A 134 -2.64 -17.77 -4.72
N LEU A 135 -2.75 -16.61 -4.05
CA LEU A 135 -3.28 -15.39 -4.63
C LEU A 135 -2.17 -14.63 -5.36
N PRO A 136 -2.46 -14.00 -6.51
CA PRO A 136 -1.48 -13.15 -7.17
C PRO A 136 -1.30 -11.83 -6.39
N LEU A 137 -0.09 -11.58 -5.91
CA LEU A 137 0.31 -10.34 -5.25
C LEU A 137 1.25 -9.53 -6.14
N GLY A 138 0.91 -8.27 -6.37
CA GLY A 138 1.76 -7.30 -7.06
C GLY A 138 0.98 -6.05 -7.39
N GLY A 139 1.68 -4.96 -7.68
CA GLY A 139 1.07 -3.64 -7.84
C GLY A 139 0.86 -3.18 -9.28
N GLN A 140 0.60 -1.90 -9.41
CA GLN A 140 0.67 -1.13 -10.65
C GLN A 140 1.21 0.28 -10.35
N LYS A 141 1.41 1.08 -11.40
CA LYS A 141 1.98 2.44 -11.31
C LYS A 141 3.40 2.38 -10.71
N ALA A 142 3.75 3.27 -9.77
CA ALA A 142 5.06 3.24 -9.12
C ALA A 142 5.26 2.03 -8.19
N SER A 143 4.22 1.24 -7.91
CA SER A 143 4.34 -0.02 -7.14
C SER A 143 4.87 -1.20 -7.96
N GLY A 144 5.30 -0.96 -9.20
CA GLY A 144 5.94 -1.95 -10.06
C GLY A 144 4.98 -2.73 -10.95
N PHE A 145 5.48 -3.84 -11.48
CA PHE A 145 4.80 -4.75 -12.41
C PHE A 145 5.12 -6.21 -12.06
N GLY A 146 4.44 -7.14 -12.72
CA GLY A 146 4.54 -8.59 -12.45
C GLY A 146 3.76 -9.02 -11.20
N ARG A 147 3.68 -10.33 -10.95
CA ARG A 147 2.92 -10.91 -9.83
C ARG A 147 3.65 -12.09 -9.19
N PHE A 148 3.77 -12.05 -7.86
CA PHE A 148 4.13 -13.21 -7.05
C PHE A 148 2.88 -13.98 -6.63
N GLY A 149 3.04 -15.21 -6.15
CA GLY A 149 1.94 -16.07 -5.71
C GLY A 149 1.09 -16.69 -6.84
N GLY A 150 0.50 -17.84 -6.53
CA GLY A 150 -0.37 -18.59 -7.45
C GLY A 150 0.28 -18.92 -8.80
N MET A 151 -0.57 -19.08 -9.82
CA MET A 151 -0.13 -19.38 -11.19
C MET A 151 0.54 -18.20 -11.88
N ALA A 152 0.26 -16.96 -11.44
CA ALA A 152 0.89 -15.78 -12.02
C ALA A 152 2.41 -15.80 -11.81
N CYS A 153 2.85 -16.25 -10.62
CA CYS A 153 4.26 -16.45 -10.29
C CYS A 153 4.97 -17.44 -11.23
N VAL A 154 4.29 -18.50 -11.66
CA VAL A 154 4.88 -19.49 -12.59
C VAL A 154 5.28 -18.82 -13.89
N ASN A 155 4.45 -17.91 -14.41
CA ASN A 155 4.76 -17.17 -15.64
C ASN A 155 5.96 -16.22 -15.48
N GLU A 156 6.23 -15.71 -14.28
CA GLU A 156 7.41 -14.84 -14.03
C GLU A 156 8.74 -15.61 -14.03
N PHE A 157 8.71 -16.94 -13.86
CA PHE A 157 9.88 -17.80 -13.74
C PHE A 157 9.95 -18.91 -14.80
N THR A 158 9.17 -18.78 -15.87
CA THR A 158 9.15 -19.73 -16.99
C THR A 158 9.24 -19.02 -18.33
N GLU A 159 9.68 -19.73 -19.36
CA GLU A 159 9.81 -19.21 -20.72
C GLU A 159 8.89 -19.99 -21.66
N ASP A 160 8.01 -19.29 -22.36
CA ASP A 160 7.13 -19.89 -23.36
C ASP A 160 7.95 -20.36 -24.58
N ARG A 161 7.95 -21.68 -24.85
CA ARG A 161 8.66 -22.26 -25.99
C ARG A 161 7.71 -22.87 -27.01
N VAL A 162 7.61 -22.25 -28.18
CA VAL A 162 6.88 -22.82 -29.31
C VAL A 162 7.75 -23.83 -30.06
N VAL A 163 7.28 -25.07 -30.17
CA VAL A 163 7.90 -26.12 -30.98
C VAL A 163 6.87 -26.62 -31.99
N THR A 164 7.22 -26.62 -33.28
CA THR A 164 6.31 -27.11 -34.33
C THR A 164 6.93 -28.28 -35.08
N ILE A 165 6.10 -29.24 -35.46
CA ILE A 165 6.44 -30.33 -36.37
C ILE A 165 5.59 -30.13 -37.62
N LYS A 166 6.22 -30.06 -38.78
CA LYS A 166 5.54 -29.93 -40.07
C LYS A 166 5.65 -31.25 -40.84
N ALA A 167 4.59 -31.60 -41.57
CA ALA A 167 4.67 -32.71 -42.50
C ALA A 167 5.68 -32.38 -43.63
N PRO A 168 6.44 -33.37 -44.14
CA PRO A 168 7.25 -33.19 -45.33
C PRO A 168 6.40 -32.74 -46.54
N GLY A 169 7.00 -32.00 -47.48
CA GLY A 169 6.32 -31.57 -48.71
C GLY A 169 5.38 -30.38 -48.55
N GLN A 170 5.54 -29.58 -47.49
CA GLN A 170 4.75 -28.36 -47.30
C GLN A 170 4.98 -27.38 -48.45
N HIS A 171 3.89 -26.95 -49.10
CA HIS A 171 3.93 -25.95 -50.17
C HIS A 171 4.24 -24.58 -49.58
N TYR A 172 5.30 -23.95 -50.09
CA TYR A 172 5.59 -22.54 -49.87
C TYR A 172 5.13 -21.75 -51.11
N PRO A 173 4.58 -20.55 -50.94
CA PRO A 173 3.94 -19.81 -52.03
C PRO A 173 4.90 -19.27 -53.10
N ILE A 174 6.21 -19.51 -52.96
CA ILE A 174 7.26 -19.19 -53.95
C ILE A 174 8.11 -20.42 -54.25
#